data_AF-A0A6V8MVY5-F1
#
_entry.id   AF-A0A6V8MVY5-F1
#
_cell.length_a   1.000
_cell.length_b   1.000
_cell.length_c   1.000
_cell.angle_alpha   90.00
_cell.angle_beta   90.00
_cell.angle_gamma   90.00
#
_symmetry.space_group_name_H-M   'P 1'
#
loop_
_entity.id
_entity.type
_entity.pdbx_description
1 polymer ?
#
loop_
_entity_poly.entity_id
_entity_poly.type
_entity_poly.pdbx_seq_one_letter_code
_entity_poly.pdbx_strand_id
1 'polypeptide(L)'
;MKWIVVPAVIAGVAGVAFAGINERMEFPNKKGTVVFAHKKHEKLADMDCSVCHEGEVGAIRTFGKAYAHRICIGCHQPEAGKMEGPVACEGCHQTS
;
A
#
# COMPACT_ATOMS: atom_id res chain seq x y z
N MET A 1 48.97 25.97 27.43
CA MET A 1 48.53 25.71 26.04
C MET A 1 48.61 24.20 25.77
N LYS A 2 47.49 23.49 25.90
CA LYS A 2 47.33 22.11 25.43
C LYS A 2 45.84 21.87 25.26
N TRP A 3 45.36 22.09 24.04
CA TRP A 3 43.98 21.84 23.64
C TRP A 3 43.83 20.33 23.46
N ILE A 4 43.02 19.70 24.31
CA ILE A 4 42.59 18.32 24.11
C ILE A 4 41.39 18.37 23.17
N VAL A 5 41.62 17.94 21.93
CA VAL A 5 40.55 17.76 20.93
C VAL A 5 39.89 16.42 21.24
N VAL A 6 38.65 16.45 21.73
CA VAL A 6 37.81 15.25 21.89
C VAL A 6 37.18 14.97 20.52
N PRO A 7 37.43 13.81 19.88
CA PRO A 7 36.74 13.48 18.65
C PRO A 7 35.31 13.06 19.00
N ALA A 8 34.34 13.85 18.55
CA ALA A 8 32.93 13.52 18.59
C ALA A 8 32.69 12.28 17.71
N VAL A 9 32.50 11.11 18.34
CA VAL A 9 32.03 9.91 17.66
C VAL A 9 30.53 10.06 17.42
N ILE A 10 30.17 10.58 16.24
CA ILE A 10 28.79 10.51 15.74
C ILE A 10 28.65 9.13 15.09
N ALA A 11 28.29 8.13 15.90
CA ALA A 11 27.88 6.83 15.38
C ALA A 11 26.49 6.98 14.75
N GLY A 12 26.44 6.85 13.43
CA GLY A 12 25.25 7.04 12.60
C GLY A 12 24.09 6.14 13.03
N VAL A 13 22.89 6.73 13.06
CA VAL A 13 21.65 5.99 13.18
C VAL A 13 21.46 5.22 11.88
N ALA A 14 21.67 3.90 11.92
CA ALA A 14 21.38 3.03 10.80
C ALA A 14 19.89 3.17 10.43
N GLY A 15 19.62 3.68 9.22
CA GLY A 15 18.28 3.78 8.69
C GLY A 15 17.63 2.39 8.65
N VAL A 16 16.52 2.24 9.36
CA VAL A 16 15.63 1.09 9.21
C VAL A 16 15.06 1.12 7.79
N ALA A 17 15.62 0.29 6.91
CA ALA A 17 15.05 0.02 5.60
C ALA A 17 13.78 -0.82 5.78
N PHE A 18 12.61 -0.19 5.68
CA PHE A 18 11.31 -0.86 5.67
C PHE A 18 11.09 -1.57 4.31
N ALA A 19 11.77 -2.69 4.07
CA ALA A 19 11.69 -3.42 2.81
C ALA A 19 10.51 -4.43 2.72
N GLY A 20 9.59 -4.48 3.70
CA GLY A 20 8.62 -5.57 3.84
C GLY A 20 7.13 -5.25 3.66
N ILE A 21 6.74 -3.99 3.46
CA ILE A 21 5.32 -3.59 3.58
C ILE A 21 4.50 -3.74 2.29
N ASN A 22 5.13 -4.03 1.16
CA ASN A 22 4.52 -3.82 -0.18
C ASN A 22 4.06 -5.11 -0.89
N GLU A 23 4.21 -6.30 -0.30
CA GLU A 23 3.80 -7.53 -0.98
C GLU A 23 2.31 -7.85 -0.78
N ARG A 24 1.88 -7.85 0.48
CA ARG A 24 0.51 -8.14 0.91
C ARG A 24 0.15 -7.23 2.06
N MET A 25 -0.89 -6.44 1.88
CA MET A 25 -1.41 -5.49 2.86
C MET A 25 -2.72 -6.02 3.45
N GLU A 26 -2.92 -5.76 4.73
CA GLU A 26 -4.17 -6.08 5.43
C GLU A 26 -4.85 -4.81 5.91
N PHE A 27 -6.14 -4.68 5.62
CA PHE A 27 -6.97 -3.55 6.02
C PHE A 27 -8.10 -4.04 6.93
N PRO A 28 -7.81 -4.25 8.24
CA PRO A 28 -8.81 -4.63 9.21
C PRO A 28 -9.88 -3.54 9.35
N ASN A 29 -11.14 -3.93 9.38
CA ASN A 29 -12.27 -3.02 9.55
C ASN A 29 -13.50 -3.77 10.10
N LYS A 30 -14.54 -3.01 10.45
CA LYS A 30 -15.78 -3.54 11.07
C LYS A 30 -16.54 -4.58 10.22
N LYS A 31 -16.31 -4.63 8.91
CA LYS A 31 -16.96 -5.59 7.99
C LYS A 31 -16.16 -6.86 7.76
N GLY A 32 -14.92 -6.92 8.24
CA GLY A 32 -13.98 -8.00 7.96
C GLY A 32 -12.71 -7.47 7.31
N THR A 33 -11.60 -8.16 7.54
CA THR A 33 -10.29 -7.76 7.03
C THR A 33 -10.26 -7.91 5.52
N VAL A 34 -9.85 -6.84 4.84
CA VAL A 34 -9.58 -6.89 3.40
C VAL A 34 -8.09 -7.14 3.20
N VAL A 35 -7.77 -8.21 2.49
CA VAL A 35 -6.40 -8.56 2.14
C VAL A 35 -6.13 -8.10 0.71
N PHE A 36 -5.09 -7.29 0.52
CA PHE A 36 -4.72 -6.75 -0.76
C PHE A 36 -3.29 -7.13 -1.14
N ALA A 37 -3.14 -7.94 -2.19
CA ALA A 37 -1.84 -8.34 -2.72
C ALA A 37 -1.27 -7.24 -3.63
N HIS A 38 -0.63 -6.21 -3.07
CA HIS A 38 -0.14 -5.04 -3.81
C HIS A 38 0.83 -5.43 -4.94
N LYS A 39 1.82 -6.28 -4.66
CA LYS A 39 2.78 -6.77 -5.68
C LYS A 39 2.12 -7.53 -6.83
N LYS A 40 0.98 -8.20 -6.58
CA LYS A 40 0.19 -8.83 -7.66
C LYS A 40 -0.42 -7.74 -8.54
N HIS A 41 -0.97 -6.69 -7.94
CA HIS A 41 -1.61 -5.61 -8.67
C HIS A 41 -0.61 -4.74 -9.42
N GLU A 42 0.60 -4.51 -8.89
CA GLU A 42 1.68 -3.85 -9.64
C GLU A 42 1.95 -4.54 -10.98
N LYS A 43 2.05 -5.87 -10.98
CA LYS A 43 2.27 -6.66 -12.20
C LYS A 43 1.08 -6.62 -13.15
N LEU A 44 -0.13 -6.71 -12.61
CA LEU A 44 -1.36 -6.67 -13.38
C LEU A 44 -1.61 -5.31 -14.01
N ALA A 45 -1.16 -4.23 -13.35
CA ALA A 45 -1.21 -2.87 -13.86
C ALA A 45 -0.03 -2.52 -14.77
N ASP A 46 0.76 -3.50 -15.24
CA ASP A 46 1.96 -3.28 -16.07
C ASP A 46 2.95 -2.28 -15.44
N MET A 47 3.08 -2.29 -14.12
CA MET A 47 3.87 -1.34 -13.32
C MET A 47 3.42 0.12 -13.44
N ASP A 48 2.24 0.39 -14.01
CA ASP A 48 1.63 1.71 -14.00
C ASP A 48 1.07 2.05 -12.62
N CYS A 49 1.91 2.72 -11.84
CA CYS A 49 1.59 3.14 -10.48
C CYS A 49 0.43 4.15 -10.44
N SER A 50 0.18 4.88 -11.54
CA SER A 50 -0.85 5.92 -11.61
C SER A 50 -2.27 5.36 -11.60
N VAL A 51 -2.44 4.07 -11.89
CA VAL A 51 -3.72 3.35 -11.76
C VAL A 51 -4.31 3.45 -10.35
N CYS A 52 -3.44 3.59 -9.34
CA CYS A 52 -3.82 3.74 -7.94
C CYS A 52 -3.26 5.01 -7.29
N HIS A 53 -2.10 5.53 -7.71
CA HIS A 53 -1.49 6.69 -7.06
C HIS A 53 -1.72 7.95 -7.90
N GLU A 54 -2.59 8.84 -7.42
CA GLU A 54 -2.90 10.13 -8.07
C GLU A 54 -1.78 11.19 -7.91
N GLY A 55 -0.58 10.79 -7.45
CA GLY A 55 0.53 11.69 -7.13
C GLY A 55 1.77 10.91 -6.70
N GLU A 56 2.47 11.39 -5.67
CA GLU A 56 3.63 10.69 -5.12
C GLU A 56 3.27 9.27 -4.67
N VAL A 57 4.07 8.29 -5.12
CA VAL A 57 3.90 6.89 -4.75
C VAL A 57 4.27 6.72 -3.28
N GLY A 58 3.32 6.23 -2.49
CA GLY A 58 3.45 6.14 -1.04
C GLY A 58 2.08 5.99 -0.38
N ALA A 59 2.01 6.32 0.92
CA ALA A 59 0.75 6.25 1.64
C ALA A 59 -0.29 7.20 1.03
N ILE A 60 -1.40 6.64 0.53
CA ILE A 60 -2.50 7.41 -0.04
C ILE A 60 -3.25 8.10 1.12
N ARG A 61 -3.06 9.41 1.27
CA ARG A 61 -3.62 10.17 2.42
C ARG A 61 -5.15 10.15 2.49
N THR A 62 -5.80 9.99 1.34
CA THR A 62 -7.26 9.90 1.19
C THR A 62 -7.77 8.46 1.27
N PHE A 63 -6.91 7.49 1.57
CA PHE A 63 -7.29 6.08 1.63
C PHE A 63 -8.33 5.85 2.73
N GLY A 64 -9.39 5.15 2.36
CA GLY A 64 -10.55 4.87 3.20
C GLY A 64 -11.66 4.23 2.39
N LYS A 65 -12.83 4.01 3.01
CA LYS A 65 -13.96 3.30 2.38
C LYS A 65 -14.29 3.81 0.98
N ALA A 66 -14.51 5.12 0.83
CA ALA A 66 -14.94 5.71 -0.44
C ALA A 66 -13.87 5.52 -1.53
N TYR A 67 -12.60 5.74 -1.16
CA TYR A 67 -11.46 5.53 -2.06
C TYR A 67 -11.35 4.07 -2.49
N ALA A 68 -11.33 3.13 -1.53
CA ALA A 68 -11.20 1.70 -1.80
C ALA A 68 -12.35 1.16 -2.64
N HIS A 69 -13.60 1.53 -2.33
CA HIS A 69 -14.74 1.11 -3.13
C HIS A 69 -14.70 1.67 -4.54
N ARG A 70 -14.27 2.92 -4.72
CA ARG A 70 -14.13 3.51 -6.07
C ARG A 70 -13.05 2.81 -6.88
N ILE A 71 -11.85 2.64 -6.31
CA ILE A 71 -10.68 2.14 -7.04
C ILE A 71 -10.73 0.62 -7.22
N CYS A 72 -10.94 -0.13 -6.14
CA CYS A 72 -10.90 -1.59 -6.19
C CYS A 72 -12.11 -2.14 -6.97
N ILE A 73 -13.33 -1.74 -6.58
CA ILE A 73 -14.54 -2.24 -7.25
C ILE A 73 -14.60 -1.68 -8.67
N GLY A 74 -14.30 -0.39 -8.88
CA GLY A 74 -14.33 0.21 -10.21
C GLY A 74 -13.40 -0.45 -11.24
N CYS A 75 -12.28 -1.06 -10.81
CA CYS A 75 -11.42 -1.84 -11.68
C CYS A 75 -11.93 -3.28 -11.90
N HIS A 76 -12.43 -3.93 -10.84
CA HIS A 76 -12.93 -5.31 -10.86
C HIS A 76 -14.33 -5.44 -11.45
N GLN A 77 -15.03 -4.34 -11.61
CA GLN A 77 -16.36 -4.27 -12.19
C GLN A 77 -16.30 -4.87 -13.61
N PRO A 78 -17.15 -5.87 -13.95
CA PRO A 78 -17.09 -6.53 -15.25
C PRO A 78 -17.17 -5.56 -16.43
N GLU A 79 -18.03 -4.54 -16.34
CA GLU A 79 -18.17 -3.50 -17.36
C GLU A 79 -16.95 -2.58 -17.52
N ALA A 80 -15.99 -2.60 -16.58
CA ALA A 80 -14.75 -1.84 -16.73
C ALA A 80 -13.80 -2.48 -17.75
N GLY A 81 -13.99 -3.76 -18.08
CA GLY A 81 -13.18 -4.47 -19.07
C GLY A 81 -11.69 -4.58 -18.72
N LYS A 82 -11.30 -4.31 -17.47
CA LYS A 82 -9.90 -4.26 -17.03
C LYS A 82 -9.42 -5.63 -16.57
N MET A 83 -10.02 -6.18 -15.52
CA MET A 83 -9.63 -7.46 -14.93
C MET A 83 -10.71 -8.00 -14.00
N GLU A 84 -10.87 -9.32 -13.96
CA GLU A 84 -11.81 -9.97 -13.04
C GLU A 84 -11.30 -9.89 -11.59
N GLY A 85 -12.19 -9.50 -10.67
CA GLY A 85 -11.91 -9.51 -9.24
C GLY A 85 -13.19 -9.37 -8.42
N PRO A 86 -13.10 -9.42 -7.08
CA PRO A 86 -14.27 -9.34 -6.22
C PRO A 86 -14.95 -7.97 -6.29
N VAL A 87 -16.27 -7.98 -6.51
CA VAL A 87 -17.16 -6.80 -6.45
C VAL A 87 -18.23 -6.94 -5.35
N ALA A 88 -18.53 -8.16 -4.92
CA ALA A 88 -19.41 -8.44 -3.80
C ALA A 88 -18.70 -8.19 -2.46
N CYS A 89 -19.46 -7.82 -1.44
CA CYS A 89 -18.93 -7.44 -0.12
C CYS A 89 -18.02 -8.52 0.46
N GLU A 90 -18.49 -9.76 0.45
CA GLU A 90 -17.84 -10.94 1.03
C GLU A 90 -16.61 -11.39 0.22
N GLY A 91 -16.54 -11.01 -1.06
CA GLY A 91 -15.39 -11.28 -1.91
C GLY A 91 -14.15 -10.47 -1.49
N CYS A 92 -14.35 -9.33 -0.82
CA CYS A 92 -13.28 -8.49 -0.30
C CYS A 92 -13.17 -8.59 1.23
N HIS A 93 -14.29 -8.46 1.93
CA HIS A 93 -14.36 -8.42 3.38
C HIS A 93 -14.49 -9.83 3.96
N GLN A 94 -13.38 -10.38 4.42
CA GLN A 94 -13.36 -11.69 5.05
C GLN A 94 -13.58 -11.52 6.55
N THR A 95 -14.65 -12.11 7.06
CA THR A 95 -14.86 -12.27 8.50
C THR A 95 -14.00 -13.46 8.91
N SER A 96 -12.89 -13.15 9.59
CA SER A 96 -12.04 -14.14 10.26
C SER A 96 -12.83 -14.91 11.32
#